data_AF-A0A7Y7AZZ4-F1
#
_entry.id   AF-A0A7Y7AZZ4-F1
#
_cell.length_a   1.000
_cell.length_b   1.000
_cell.length_c   1.000
_cell.angle_alpha   90.00
_cell.angle_beta   90.00
_cell.angle_gamma   90.00
#
_symmetry.space_group_name_H-M   'P 1'
#
loop_
_entity.id
_entity.type
_entity.pdbx_description
1 polymer ?
#
loop_
_entity_poly.entity_id
_entity_poly.type
_entity_poly.pdbx_seq_one_letter_code
_entity_poly.pdbx_strand_id
1 'polypeptide(L)' 'MSERAAPFFCPYCGDEDLRPHEAGHGAWECAACNRAFQLKFLGLLARGLAKEVPGART' A
#
# COMPACT_ATOMS: atom_id res chain seq x y z
N MET A 1 -9.22 0.23 14.13
CA MET A 1 -8.54 -0.36 12.96
C MET A 1 -7.09 0.08 13.03
N SER A 2 -6.11 -0.83 13.03
CA SER A 2 -4.71 -0.41 13.10
C SER A 2 -4.31 0.27 11.78
N GLU A 3 -3.77 1.48 11.85
CA GLU A 3 -3.25 2.23 10.70
C GLU A 3 -1.96 1.61 10.12
N ARG A 4 -1.46 0.53 10.73
CA ARG A 4 -0.24 -0.18 10.34
C ARG A 4 -0.57 -1.34 9.41
N ALA A 5 -0.87 -1.04 8.15
CA ALA A 5 -0.82 -2.06 7.10
C ALA A 5 0.65 -2.31 6.72
N ALA A 6 1.10 -3.56 6.85
CA ALA A 6 2.40 -3.98 6.34
C ALA A 6 2.26 -4.41 4.87
N PRO A 7 3.18 -3.99 3.97
CA PRO A 7 3.30 -4.63 2.66
C PRO A 7 3.77 -6.07 2.83
N PHE A 8 3.21 -6.98 2.04
CA PHE A 8 3.65 -8.38 2.02
C PHE A 8 4.77 -8.64 1.01
N PHE A 9 4.87 -7.81 -0.05
CA PHE A 9 5.86 -7.98 -1.13
C PHE A 9 6.58 -6.68 -1.44
N CYS A 10 7.89 -6.75 -1.67
CA CYS A 10 8.69 -5.62 -2.12
C CYS A 10 8.23 -5.17 -3.51
N PRO A 11 7.87 -3.89 -3.71
CA PRO A 11 7.39 -3.40 -5.01
C PRO A 11 8.48 -3.42 -6.09
N TYR A 12 9.75 -3.64 -5.72
CA TYR A 12 10.88 -3.65 -6.65
C TYR A 12 11.38 -5.05 -7.03
N CYS A 13 11.29 -6.04 -6.14
CA CYS A 13 11.83 -7.38 -6.41
C CYS A 13 10.87 -8.53 -6.13
N GLY A 14 9.70 -8.26 -5.53
CA GLY A 14 8.71 -9.29 -5.19
C GLY A 14 9.06 -10.16 -3.98
N ASP A 15 10.19 -9.92 -3.30
CA ASP A 15 10.57 -10.63 -2.08
C ASP A 15 9.72 -10.18 -0.87
N GLU A 16 9.61 -11.03 0.15
CA GLU A 16 8.80 -10.82 1.36
C GLU A 16 9.64 -10.35 2.57
N ASP A 17 10.98 -10.31 2.47
CA ASP A 17 11.86 -9.86 3.57
C ASP A 17 11.84 -8.33 3.74
N LEU A 18 10.71 -7.85 4.27
CA LEU A 18 10.37 -6.45 4.49
C LEU A 18 10.38 -6.07 5.97
N ARG A 19 11.04 -4.96 6.31
CA ARG A 19 11.15 -4.44 7.68
C ARG A 19 10.77 -2.96 7.74
N PRO A 20 10.19 -2.46 8.85
CA PRO A 20 10.03 -1.03 9.06
C PRO A 20 11.39 -0.32 9.01
N HIS A 21 11.46 0.84 8.36
CA HIS A 21 12.68 1.64 8.26
C HIS A 21 12.60 2.87 9.18
N GLU A 22 13.75 3.31 9.70
CA GLU A 22 13.81 4.36 10.73
C GLU A 22 13.49 5.77 10.22
N ALA A 23 13.42 5.97 8.90
CA ALA A 23 13.08 7.26 8.28
C ALA A 23 11.68 7.80 8.65
N GLY A 24 10.79 6.98 9.22
CA GLY A 24 9.56 7.43 9.83
C GLY A 24 8.32 6.62 9.43
N HIS A 25 7.14 7.24 9.59
CA HIS A 25 5.86 6.55 9.39
C HIS A 25 5.69 6.03 7.96
N GLY A 26 5.36 4.74 7.87
CA GLY A 26 5.16 4.06 6.59
C GLY A 26 6.45 3.81 5.82
N ALA A 27 7.63 4.04 6.39
CA ALA A 27 8.90 3.70 5.78
C ALA A 27 9.20 2.20 5.95
N TRP A 28 9.69 1.58 4.89
CA TRP A 28 10.02 0.17 4.80
C TRP A 28 11.33 -0.03 4.05
N GLU A 29 12.03 -1.11 4.37
CA GLU A 29 13.20 -1.59 3.65
C GLU A 29 13.03 -3.05 3.26
N CYS A 30 13.64 -3.43 2.13
CA CYS A 30 13.74 -4.83 1.68
C CYS A 30 15.18 -5.30 1.79
N ALA A 31 15.43 -6.35 2.58
CA ALA A 31 16.78 -6.89 2.75
C ALA A 31 17.27 -7.70 1.53
N ALA A 32 16.38 -8.28 0.74
CA ALA A 32 16.75 -9.05 -0.44
C ALA A 32 17.36 -8.17 -1.57
N CYS A 33 16.87 -6.93 -1.73
CA CYS A 33 17.33 -6.03 -2.79
C CYS A 33 17.89 -4.68 -2.30
N ASN A 34 18.01 -4.50 -0.99
CA ASN A 34 18.59 -3.33 -0.33
C ASN A 34 17.97 -1.99 -0.75
N ARG A 35 16.63 -1.94 -0.90
CA ARG A 35 15.89 -0.71 -1.24
C ARG A 35 14.96 -0.30 -0.10
N ALA A 36 14.99 0.98 0.23
CA ALA A 36 14.03 1.62 1.13
C ALA A 36 12.94 2.37 0.33
N PHE A 37 11.72 2.40 0.86
CA PHE A 37 10.57 3.08 0.27
C PHE A 37 9.56 3.50 1.35
N GLN A 38 8.60 4.36 0.98
CA GLN A 38 7.55 4.81 1.89
C GLN A 38 6.17 4.55 1.30
N LEU A 39 5.26 4.04 2.13
CA LEU A 39 3.85 3.85 1.81
C LEU A 39 2.98 4.90 2.49
N LYS A 40 1.91 5.30 1.81
CA LYS A 40 0.93 6.26 2.31
C LYS A 40 -0.48 5.77 2.03
N PHE A 41 -1.31 5.68 3.06
CA PHE A 41 -2.75 5.51 2.88
C PHE A 41 -3.34 6.83 2.36
N LEU A 42 -4.03 6.77 1.21
CA LEU A 42 -4.61 7.95 0.57
C LEU A 42 -6.10 8.15 0.90
N GLY A 43 -6.73 7.17 1.56
CA GLY A 43 -8.19 7.14 1.74
C GLY A 43 -8.87 6.13 0.79
N LEU A 44 -10.20 6.11 0.84
CA LEU A 44 -11.02 5.30 -0.06
C LEU A 44 -11.23 6.04 -1.38
N LEU A 45 -11.17 5.32 -2.51
CA LEU A 45 -11.44 5.90 -3.83
C LEU A 45 -12.94 6.12 -4.02
N ALA A 46 -13.33 7.27 -4.58
CA ALA A 46 -14.74 7.63 -4.83
C ALA A 46 -15.50 6.59 -5.67
N ARG A 47 -14.83 5.92 -6.61
CA ARG A 47 -15.43 4.83 -7.42
C ARG A 47 -15.93 3.66 -6.56
N GLY A 48 -15.29 3.38 -5.42
CA GLY A 48 -15.73 2.34 -4.49
C GLY A 48 -16.94 2.74 -3.63
N LEU A 49 -17.31 4.02 -3.64
CA LEU A 49 -18.48 4.55 -2.92
C LEU A 49 -19.72 4.68 -3.81
N ALA A 50 -19.53 4.79 -5.13
CA ALA A 50 -20.65 4.82 -6.06
C ALA A 50 -21.35 3.45 -6.04
N LYS A 51 -22.59 3.40 -5.52
CA LYS A 51 -23.48 2.29 -5.83
C LYS A 51 -23.66 2.28 -7.34
N GLU A 52 -23.21 1.23 -8.03
CA GLU A 52 -23.66 0.99 -9.39
C GLU A 52 -25.18 0.96 -9.35
N VAL A 53 -25.82 1.96 -9.96
CA VAL A 53 -27.24 1.91 -10.27
C VAL A 53 -27.32 1.12 -11.58
N PRO A 54 -27.81 -0.13 -11.58
CA PRO A 54 -27.94 -0.88 -12.82
C PRO A 54 -28.90 -0.12 -13.75
N GLY A 55 -28.42 0.29 -14.93
CA GLY A 55 -29.26 0.89 -15.98
C GLY A 55 -28.92 2.31 -16.43
N ALA A 56 -27.97 3.01 -15.83
CA ALA A 56 -27.57 4.35 -16.30
C ALA A 56 -26.51 4.28 -17.41
N ARG A 57 -26.88 3.76 -18.59
CA ARG A 57 -26.18 4.02 -19.85
C ARG A 57 -27.22 4.48 -20.87
N THR A 58 -27.24 5.78 -21.12
CA THR A 58 -27.84 6.44 -22.29
C THR A 58 -26.74 7.19 -22.99
#